data_AF-A0A022VLX7-F1
#
_entry.id   AF-A0A022VLX7-F1
#
_cell.length_a   1.000
_cell.length_b   1.000
_cell.length_c   1.000
_cell.angle_alpha   90.00
_cell.angle_beta   90.00
_cell.angle_gamma   90.00
#
_symmetry.space_group_name_H-M   'P 1'
#
loop_
_entity.id
_entity.type
_entity.pdbx_description
1 polymer ?
#
loop_
_entity_poly.entity_id
_entity_poly.type
_entity_poly.pdbx_seq_one_letter_code
_entity_poly.pdbx_strand_id
1 'polypeptide(L)'
;MRLNFVFLAPCLGIPIIHGKPIEQGQKEPACRKTKVAILYVSLTIFVILFAGILTEYRGAGVAGITTAQTLANRSMTDFIIVEYQDRIGGRLHNVKFGKKRDGSPYTVEAGANWVEGLGGGNRPENPIFTLAEKYKLQALATDYDNKTTYDRTGKNDFSKIIANAASAMEKVVTHAGSMLKNNIQDKTVRAALRFMGWNPAANNAHAQFADWFSSDFESSFTPEENSAVFSSVADNATFKHFSDDNLFVYDQRGYSTFIRGEAATFLQPNDPRLLLNTVVQVVNYTDNGVTVVTNDGGCIQADYAVATFSLGVLQRDVVQFYPPFPSWKKSAISSFEIGTYTKIFLQFDKAFWPNSQYLMYADPRERGYYPLFQPLDLPGALRGSGILVGTVVGKQARRVEAQTNQETQDEIMKVLRMMFGENIPDPTAIWYPRWNQEPWAYGSYSNWPPSTSLQAHQNLRANVGRLFFAGEATSQEFYGYLHGALFEGRAVGQMLATCINDPVRCTDKYGQPRYPILTGVTPYDLYNEKNGWFVSTIA
;
A
#
# COMPACT_ATOMS: atom_id res chain seq x y z
N MET A 1 4.64 -2.10 -48.06
CA MET A 1 5.78 -1.31 -47.42
C MET A 1 5.65 0.18 -47.79
N ARG A 2 4.68 0.79 -47.08
CA ARG A 2 4.58 2.26 -47.18
C ARG A 2 4.13 2.82 -45.82
N LEU A 3 5.08 3.30 -45.01
CA LEU A 3 5.40 4.37 -44.05
C LEU A 3 4.60 5.64 -44.33
N ASN A 4 3.55 5.95 -43.46
CA ASN A 4 3.11 7.36 -43.39
C ASN A 4 3.22 7.88 -41.96
N PHE A 5 4.25 8.72 -41.62
CA PHE A 5 4.59 9.97 -40.91
C PHE A 5 3.40 10.93 -40.86
N VAL A 6 2.75 11.14 -39.66
CA VAL A 6 1.99 12.42 -39.50
C VAL A 6 2.55 13.16 -38.28
N PHE A 7 3.47 14.18 -38.46
CA PHE A 7 3.83 15.51 -37.92
C PHE A 7 2.58 16.35 -37.61
N LEU A 8 2.37 16.93 -36.33
CA LEU A 8 2.22 18.09 -35.43
C LEU A 8 1.61 19.29 -36.16
N ALA A 9 0.40 19.78 -35.69
CA ALA A 9 0.23 21.23 -35.47
C ALA A 9 -0.75 21.47 -34.31
N PRO A 10 -0.23 22.34 -33.17
CA PRO A 10 -0.66 23.23 -32.07
C PRO A 10 -1.08 24.61 -32.59
N CYS A 11 -2.45 24.85 -32.81
CA CYS A 11 -2.87 26.28 -32.82
C CYS A 11 -4.39 26.35 -32.91
N LEU A 12 -5.05 26.05 -31.84
CA LEU A 12 -6.32 26.79 -31.59
C LEU A 12 -7.00 26.19 -30.36
N GLY A 13 -6.52 26.37 -29.14
CA GLY A 13 -7.28 26.52 -27.88
C GLY A 13 -8.71 25.97 -27.99
N ILE A 14 -8.91 24.68 -28.43
CA ILE A 14 -10.20 24.02 -28.15
C ILE A 14 -9.88 22.63 -27.55
N PRO A 15 -10.39 22.23 -26.31
CA PRO A 15 -10.10 20.86 -25.89
C PRO A 15 -10.93 19.83 -26.67
N ILE A 16 -10.32 19.09 -27.66
CA ILE A 16 -10.89 17.93 -28.39
C ILE A 16 -10.79 16.69 -27.49
N ILE A 17 -11.94 16.25 -26.86
CA ILE A 17 -12.04 14.81 -26.47
C ILE A 17 -12.98 14.09 -27.45
N HIS A 18 -12.46 13.27 -28.48
CA HIS A 18 -12.89 12.05 -29.19
C HIS A 18 -13.68 12.40 -30.45
N GLY A 19 -13.05 12.93 -31.52
CA GLY A 19 -13.49 12.65 -32.89
C GLY A 19 -15.00 12.40 -32.99
N LYS A 20 -15.96 13.06 -32.23
CA LYS A 20 -17.37 13.11 -32.65
C LYS A 20 -17.96 14.49 -32.29
N PRO A 21 -18.58 15.28 -33.31
CA PRO A 21 -19.30 16.55 -33.08
C PRO A 21 -20.41 16.39 -32.02
N ILE A 22 -20.29 17.03 -30.79
CA ILE A 22 -21.27 17.27 -29.72
C ILE A 22 -22.58 17.82 -30.33
N GLU A 23 -23.62 16.92 -30.64
CA GLU A 23 -25.05 17.27 -30.82
C GLU A 23 -25.47 18.39 -29.87
N GLN A 24 -25.46 19.69 -30.31
CA GLN A 24 -26.03 20.96 -29.81
C GLN A 24 -27.46 20.75 -29.28
N GLY A 25 -27.53 20.21 -27.98
CA GLY A 25 -28.79 20.51 -27.26
C GLY A 25 -28.94 19.58 -26.05
N GLN A 26 -27.83 19.19 -25.30
CA GLN A 26 -28.00 18.59 -23.95
C GLN A 26 -27.25 19.44 -22.93
N LYS A 27 -27.86 20.49 -22.29
CA LYS A 27 -27.31 21.25 -21.14
C LYS A 27 -26.22 20.46 -20.40
N GLU A 28 -24.94 20.56 -20.83
CA GLU A 28 -23.81 20.00 -20.05
C GLU A 28 -24.05 20.16 -18.53
N PRO A 29 -24.19 19.02 -17.84
CA PRO A 29 -24.38 19.21 -16.40
C PRO A 29 -23.31 20.14 -15.79
N ALA A 30 -23.78 21.29 -15.10
CA ALA A 30 -22.87 22.24 -14.42
C ALA A 30 -21.93 21.50 -13.44
N CYS A 31 -20.52 21.82 -13.58
CA CYS A 31 -19.52 21.18 -12.70
C CYS A 31 -19.83 21.46 -11.23
N ARG A 32 -19.70 20.36 -10.35
CA ARG A 32 -19.74 20.63 -8.89
C ARG A 32 -18.55 21.50 -8.46
N LYS A 33 -18.87 22.51 -7.62
CA LYS A 33 -17.78 23.42 -7.20
C LYS A 33 -17.45 23.18 -5.73
N THR A 34 -16.23 23.13 -5.50
CA THR A 34 -15.76 22.96 -4.11
C THR A 34 -14.39 23.60 -3.96
N LYS A 35 -14.06 23.87 -2.62
CA LYS A 35 -12.72 24.47 -2.40
C LYS A 35 -11.61 23.42 -2.57
N VAL A 36 -11.95 22.21 -2.11
CA VAL A 36 -10.89 21.18 -2.22
C VAL A 36 -11.54 19.89 -2.75
N ALA A 37 -10.85 19.34 -3.86
CA ALA A 37 -11.24 17.98 -4.30
C ALA A 37 -10.20 16.96 -3.85
N ILE A 38 -10.64 15.91 -3.08
CA ILE A 38 -9.74 14.80 -2.69
C ILE A 38 -10.00 13.59 -3.60
N LEU A 39 -8.92 13.19 -4.34
CA LEU A 39 -9.15 12.27 -5.46
C LEU A 39 -8.55 10.90 -5.12
N TYR A 40 -9.40 9.75 -5.48
CA TYR A 40 -8.93 8.36 -5.38
C TYR A 40 -9.30 7.61 -6.67
N VAL A 41 -8.49 6.62 -7.24
CA VAL A 41 -8.07 6.17 -8.58
C VAL A 41 -9.30 5.78 -9.40
N SER A 42 -8.76 5.59 -10.91
CA SER A 42 -9.19 5.46 -12.31
C SER A 42 -9.10 4.00 -12.80
N LEU A 43 -9.92 3.46 -14.03
CA LEU A 43 -9.62 2.55 -15.15
C LEU A 43 -9.91 3.25 -16.49
N THR A 44 -8.94 3.28 -17.51
CA THR A 44 -9.36 3.23 -18.92
C THR A 44 -9.04 1.84 -19.51
N ILE A 45 -10.07 0.81 -19.51
CA ILE A 45 -9.76 -0.28 -20.47
C ILE A 45 -10.99 -0.51 -21.35
N PHE A 46 -10.95 -0.13 -22.76
CA PHE A 46 -11.59 -0.74 -23.95
C PHE A 46 -11.74 -2.25 -23.79
N VAL A 47 -12.89 -2.74 -23.08
CA VAL A 47 -13.35 -4.09 -23.49
C VAL A 47 -14.82 -4.22 -23.08
N ILE A 48 -15.81 -4.11 -24.10
CA ILE A 48 -17.12 -4.70 -24.43
C ILE A 48 -17.26 -6.08 -23.76
N LEU A 49 -18.17 -6.32 -22.72
CA LEU A 49 -19.41 -7.00 -22.32
C LEU A 49 -19.06 -8.29 -21.56
N PHE A 50 -19.79 -8.53 -20.35
CA PHE A 50 -20.91 -9.39 -19.89
C PHE A 50 -21.09 -9.22 -18.38
N ALA A 51 -22.33 -8.64 -17.97
CA ALA A 51 -23.41 -8.71 -16.97
C ALA A 51 -23.35 -10.01 -16.16
N GLY A 52 -23.19 -9.87 -14.79
CA GLY A 52 -24.15 -10.39 -13.77
C GLY A 52 -23.39 -10.82 -12.50
N ILE A 53 -23.53 -9.99 -11.40
CA ILE A 53 -24.03 -10.33 -10.05
C ILE A 53 -23.63 -9.18 -9.10
N LEU A 54 -24.68 -8.30 -8.70
CA LEU A 54 -25.19 -7.50 -7.55
C LEU A 54 -24.47 -7.87 -6.25
N THR A 55 -23.50 -6.99 -5.77
CA THR A 55 -23.45 -6.51 -4.37
C THR A 55 -22.70 -5.18 -4.32
N GLU A 56 -23.53 -4.14 -4.31
CA GLU A 56 -23.47 -2.73 -3.85
C GLU A 56 -22.48 -2.54 -2.70
N TYR A 57 -21.24 -2.15 -3.10
CA TYR A 57 -20.46 -1.52 -1.99
C TYR A 57 -19.31 -0.71 -2.60
N ARG A 58 -18.99 0.89 -2.22
CA ARG A 58 -18.58 2.25 -2.69
C ARG A 58 -17.60 2.87 -1.69
N GLY A 59 -15.95 3.64 -2.09
CA GLY A 59 -14.87 4.00 -1.12
C GLY A 59 -14.01 5.13 -1.64
N ALA A 60 -12.66 5.84 -0.62
CA ALA A 60 -11.81 6.82 0.08
C ALA A 60 -10.89 6.09 1.05
N GLY A 61 -9.31 6.05 0.78
CA GLY A 61 -8.31 5.37 1.64
C GLY A 61 -7.98 6.19 2.87
N VAL A 62 -7.01 5.74 3.79
CA VAL A 62 -6.68 6.38 5.09
C VAL A 62 -6.16 7.80 4.85
N ALA A 63 -5.27 8.00 3.80
CA ALA A 63 -4.71 9.35 3.58
C ALA A 63 -5.81 10.34 3.18
N GLY A 64 -6.69 9.91 2.29
CA GLY A 64 -7.77 10.81 1.83
C GLY A 64 -8.73 11.21 2.96
N ILE A 65 -9.14 10.18 3.76
CA ILE A 65 -10.11 10.49 4.84
C ILE A 65 -9.43 11.33 5.92
N THR A 66 -8.20 11.01 6.18
CA THR A 66 -7.51 11.82 7.20
C THR A 66 -7.30 13.27 6.72
N THR A 67 -6.99 13.45 5.43
CA THR A 67 -6.89 14.83 4.93
C THR A 67 -8.21 15.56 5.13
N ALA A 68 -9.34 14.92 4.73
CA ALA A 68 -10.66 15.56 4.87
C ALA A 68 -10.98 15.83 6.34
N GLN A 69 -10.70 14.83 7.14
CA GLN A 69 -10.93 15.02 8.58
C GLN A 69 -10.14 16.22 9.13
N THR A 70 -8.86 16.32 8.76
CA THR A 70 -8.06 17.48 9.22
C THR A 70 -8.71 18.79 8.78
N LEU A 71 -9.19 18.90 7.55
CA LEU A 71 -9.87 20.14 7.12
C LEU A 71 -11.13 20.37 7.93
N ALA A 72 -11.91 19.30 8.11
CA ALA A 72 -13.17 19.47 8.87
C ALA A 72 -12.88 19.94 10.29
N ASN A 73 -11.87 19.42 10.95
CA ASN A 73 -11.51 19.85 12.32
C ASN A 73 -11.13 21.33 12.38
N ARG A 74 -10.87 21.85 11.24
CA ARG A 74 -10.54 23.30 11.23
C ARG A 74 -11.71 24.11 10.68
N SER A 75 -12.85 23.46 10.66
CA SER A 75 -14.13 24.07 10.28
C SER A 75 -14.17 24.41 8.78
N MET A 76 -13.28 23.72 8.03
CA MET A 76 -13.36 23.83 6.56
C MET A 76 -14.12 22.62 6.01
N THR A 77 -15.35 22.92 5.56
CA THR A 77 -16.22 21.77 5.25
C THR A 77 -16.56 21.77 3.76
N ASP A 78 -15.95 22.73 3.02
CA ASP A 78 -16.21 22.76 1.57
C ASP A 78 -15.18 21.90 0.83
N PHE A 79 -15.42 20.57 0.85
CA PHE A 79 -14.56 19.64 0.09
C PHE A 79 -15.41 18.47 -0.42
N ILE A 80 -14.88 17.89 -1.52
CA ILE A 80 -15.53 16.68 -2.06
C ILE A 80 -14.48 15.56 -2.12
N ILE A 81 -14.98 14.32 -1.61
CA ILE A 81 -14.10 13.13 -1.72
C ILE A 81 -14.61 12.23 -2.86
N VAL A 82 -13.64 11.90 -3.77
CA VAL A 82 -14.02 11.04 -4.90
C VAL A 82 -13.33 9.68 -4.71
N GLU A 83 -14.18 8.62 -4.77
CA GLU A 83 -13.62 7.28 -4.46
C GLU A 83 -14.11 6.27 -5.51
N TYR A 84 -12.99 5.54 -5.94
CA TYR A 84 -13.25 4.52 -7.00
C TYR A 84 -14.15 3.40 -6.47
N GLN A 85 -13.96 3.04 -5.35
CA GLN A 85 -14.68 1.86 -4.83
C GLN A 85 -16.02 2.29 -4.20
N ASP A 86 -16.70 1.38 -3.90
CA ASP A 86 -18.02 1.69 -3.33
C ASP A 86 -17.94 1.78 -1.79
N ARG A 87 -16.72 1.84 -1.34
CA ARG A 87 -16.50 1.93 0.13
C ARG A 87 -15.28 2.80 0.42
N ILE A 88 -15.19 3.18 1.72
CA ILE A 88 -13.98 3.85 2.24
C ILE A 88 -12.99 2.78 2.72
N GLY A 89 -11.72 3.10 2.41
CA GLY A 89 -10.78 2.15 3.07
C GLY A 89 -9.58 1.88 2.16
N GLY A 90 -9.71 2.10 0.86
CA GLY A 90 -8.56 1.83 -0.04
C GLY A 90 -8.02 0.41 0.13
N ARG A 91 -6.68 0.34 0.43
CA ARG A 91 -6.07 -1.01 0.51
C ARG A 91 -6.27 -1.60 1.90
N LEU A 92 -6.81 -0.90 2.82
CA LEU A 92 -7.44 -1.55 3.98
C LEU A 92 -8.77 -2.22 3.60
N HIS A 93 -8.62 -3.50 3.13
CA HIS A 93 -9.74 -4.10 2.36
C HIS A 93 -10.06 -5.48 2.95
N ASN A 94 -11.34 -5.50 3.43
CA ASN A 94 -11.80 -6.84 3.89
C ASN A 94 -12.83 -7.42 2.93
N VAL A 95 -13.00 -8.85 2.95
CA VAL A 95 -13.97 -9.54 2.05
C VAL A 95 -14.62 -10.68 2.84
N LYS A 96 -15.82 -11.02 2.33
CA LYS A 96 -16.47 -12.21 2.92
C LYS A 96 -15.89 -13.49 2.31
N PHE A 97 -15.67 -14.50 3.19
CA PHE A 97 -14.98 -15.69 2.66
C PHE A 97 -15.42 -16.93 3.46
N GLY A 98 -15.59 -18.01 2.73
CA GLY A 98 -15.88 -19.32 3.37
C GLY A 98 -17.21 -19.29 4.13
N LYS A 99 -17.37 -20.41 4.89
CA LYS A 99 -18.66 -20.52 5.62
C LYS A 99 -18.42 -20.87 7.09
N LYS A 100 -19.18 -20.13 7.90
CA LYS A 100 -19.20 -20.51 9.32
C LYS A 100 -20.14 -21.70 9.53
N ARG A 101 -20.23 -22.11 10.85
CA ARG A 101 -21.11 -23.27 11.14
C ARG A 101 -22.58 -22.92 10.88
N ASP A 102 -22.90 -21.67 11.05
CA ASP A 102 -24.31 -21.28 10.86
C ASP A 102 -24.59 -20.87 9.41
N GLY A 103 -23.60 -21.04 8.48
CA GLY A 103 -23.81 -20.83 7.02
C GLY A 103 -23.40 -19.41 6.60
N SER A 104 -23.22 -18.48 7.56
CA SER A 104 -22.76 -17.13 7.19
C SER A 104 -21.25 -17.10 6.91
N PRO A 105 -20.79 -16.10 6.10
CA PRO A 105 -19.37 -16.08 5.75
C PRO A 105 -18.51 -15.42 6.85
N TYR A 106 -17.17 -15.77 6.85
CA TYR A 106 -16.19 -14.99 7.66
C TYR A 106 -15.82 -13.69 6.96
N THR A 107 -15.40 -12.76 7.78
CA THR A 107 -14.71 -11.59 7.21
C THR A 107 -13.18 -11.74 7.34
N VAL A 108 -12.53 -11.72 6.13
CA VAL A 108 -11.05 -11.81 6.18
C VAL A 108 -10.46 -10.55 5.52
N GLU A 109 -9.16 -10.29 5.96
CA GLU A 109 -8.55 -9.04 5.45
C GLU A 109 -7.72 -9.33 4.19
N ALA A 110 -8.26 -8.79 3.01
CA ALA A 110 -7.51 -8.97 1.75
C ALA A 110 -6.29 -8.06 1.69
N GLY A 111 -6.31 -6.90 2.38
CA GLY A 111 -5.18 -5.94 2.36
C GLY A 111 -4.41 -5.98 3.68
N ALA A 112 -4.40 -4.82 4.36
CA ALA A 112 -3.60 -4.70 5.59
C ALA A 112 -4.22 -5.55 6.72
N ASN A 113 -3.26 -6.12 7.51
CA ASN A 113 -3.80 -7.00 8.60
C ASN A 113 -3.06 -6.72 9.91
N TRP A 114 -2.02 -5.88 9.84
CA TRP A 114 -1.22 -5.75 11.09
C TRP A 114 -1.25 -4.28 11.53
N VAL A 115 -1.48 -4.13 12.83
CA VAL A 115 -1.03 -2.88 13.48
C VAL A 115 0.41 -3.04 13.97
N GLU A 116 1.30 -2.21 13.28
CA GLU A 116 2.72 -2.49 13.54
C GLU A 116 3.31 -1.36 14.41
N GLY A 117 4.09 -1.85 15.44
CA GLY A 117 4.72 -0.82 16.32
C GLY A 117 3.67 -0.15 17.22
N LEU A 118 3.39 -0.82 18.36
CA LEU A 118 2.21 -0.38 19.15
C LEU A 118 2.59 0.80 20.06
N GLY A 119 3.84 0.88 20.48
CA GLY A 119 4.21 1.88 21.51
C GLY A 119 4.06 1.32 22.92
N GLY A 120 4.03 2.20 24.03
CA GLY A 120 3.85 1.78 25.43
C GLY A 120 5.15 1.96 26.23
N GLY A 121 4.90 1.90 27.63
CA GLY A 121 6.04 2.22 28.52
C GLY A 121 6.52 3.66 28.35
N ASN A 122 7.88 3.92 27.98
CA ASN A 122 8.47 5.27 27.81
C ASN A 122 8.54 5.65 26.33
N ARG A 123 7.79 4.94 25.42
CA ARG A 123 7.82 5.26 23.97
C ARG A 123 6.44 5.79 23.55
N PRO A 124 6.47 6.61 22.42
CA PRO A 124 5.19 7.13 21.94
C PRO A 124 4.30 6.02 21.36
N GLU A 125 2.94 6.30 21.49
CA GLU A 125 2.00 5.29 20.92
C GLU A 125 1.76 5.56 19.44
N ASN A 126 1.80 4.43 18.72
CA ASN A 126 1.45 4.52 17.29
C ASN A 126 -0.03 4.89 17.11
N PRO A 127 -0.34 5.86 16.23
CA PRO A 127 -1.72 6.36 16.11
C PRO A 127 -2.67 5.28 15.58
N ILE A 128 -2.14 4.46 14.71
CA ILE A 128 -3.06 3.39 14.24
C ILE A 128 -3.44 2.48 15.41
N PHE A 129 -2.49 2.24 16.34
CA PHE A 129 -2.83 1.46 17.54
C PHE A 129 -3.87 2.20 18.40
N THR A 130 -3.74 3.44 18.59
CA THR A 130 -4.72 4.18 19.38
C THR A 130 -6.12 4.12 18.74
N LEU A 131 -6.10 4.17 17.39
CA LEU A 131 -7.42 4.08 16.71
C LEU A 131 -7.98 2.65 16.83
N ALA A 132 -7.07 1.71 16.76
CA ALA A 132 -7.58 0.35 16.94
C ALA A 132 -8.19 0.17 18.34
N GLU A 133 -7.60 0.84 19.36
CA GLU A 133 -8.15 0.75 20.72
C GLU A 133 -9.47 1.52 20.83
N LYS A 134 -9.43 2.69 20.22
CA LYS A 134 -10.64 3.51 20.23
C LYS A 134 -11.84 2.76 19.65
N TYR A 135 -11.62 1.93 18.64
CA TYR A 135 -12.79 1.27 18.00
C TYR A 135 -12.84 -0.20 18.40
N LYS A 136 -12.00 -0.54 19.37
CA LYS A 136 -12.00 -1.87 20.02
C LYS A 136 -11.90 -2.99 18.98
N LEU A 137 -10.91 -2.77 18.09
CA LEU A 137 -10.73 -3.84 17.09
C LEU A 137 -10.19 -5.12 17.75
N GLN A 138 -10.82 -6.24 17.26
CA GLN A 138 -10.26 -7.52 17.74
C GLN A 138 -8.97 -7.88 17.01
N ALA A 139 -7.99 -8.24 17.88
CA ALA A 139 -6.68 -8.55 17.25
C ALA A 139 -5.91 -9.52 18.14
N LEU A 140 -5.01 -10.21 17.50
CA LEU A 140 -4.14 -11.17 18.20
C LEU A 140 -2.70 -10.68 18.19
N ALA A 141 -2.06 -10.82 19.43
CA ALA A 141 -0.63 -10.43 19.45
C ALA A 141 0.20 -11.35 18.52
N THR A 142 1.07 -10.67 17.84
CA THR A 142 1.92 -11.43 16.92
C THR A 142 3.09 -12.06 17.69
N ASP A 143 3.27 -13.38 17.44
CA ASP A 143 4.41 -14.09 18.05
C ASP A 143 5.17 -14.87 16.98
N TYR A 144 6.33 -14.25 16.55
CA TYR A 144 7.08 -14.87 15.43
C TYR A 144 7.80 -16.13 15.92
N ASP A 145 7.90 -16.30 17.25
CA ASP A 145 8.56 -17.51 17.77
C ASP A 145 7.58 -18.70 17.84
N ASN A 146 6.29 -18.35 17.84
CA ASN A 146 5.31 -19.45 17.72
C ASN A 146 5.20 -19.95 16.26
N LYS A 147 6.13 -20.86 15.94
CA LYS A 147 6.24 -21.26 14.52
C LYS A 147 6.56 -22.77 14.44
N THR A 148 6.23 -23.32 13.38
CA THR A 148 6.67 -24.67 12.98
C THR A 148 7.25 -24.62 11.56
N THR A 149 8.37 -25.38 11.42
CA THR A 149 9.05 -25.26 10.10
C THR A 149 9.03 -26.62 9.39
N TYR A 150 8.90 -26.42 8.04
CA TYR A 150 8.80 -27.62 7.17
C TYR A 150 9.74 -27.48 5.98
N ASP A 151 10.18 -28.66 5.49
CA ASP A 151 10.75 -28.72 4.12
C ASP A 151 10.19 -29.92 3.36
N ARG A 152 10.80 -30.39 2.23
CA ARG A 152 10.12 -31.37 1.35
C ARG A 152 9.97 -32.73 2.04
N THR A 153 10.73 -32.89 3.16
CA THR A 153 10.64 -34.22 3.82
C THR A 153 9.66 -34.15 4.99
N GLY A 154 8.95 -33.01 5.15
CA GLY A 154 8.01 -32.86 6.28
C GLY A 154 8.55 -31.89 7.34
N LYS A 155 8.12 -32.13 8.61
CA LYS A 155 8.54 -31.24 9.72
C LYS A 155 10.06 -31.28 9.91
N ASN A 156 10.69 -30.15 9.90
CA ASN A 156 12.15 -30.00 10.05
C ASN A 156 12.45 -28.65 10.71
N ASP A 157 13.29 -28.75 11.74
CA ASP A 157 13.50 -27.49 12.50
C ASP A 157 14.78 -26.79 12.00
N PHE A 158 14.60 -25.64 11.40
CA PHE A 158 15.77 -24.82 11.01
C PHE A 158 15.60 -23.41 11.56
N SER A 159 15.06 -23.30 12.76
CA SER A 159 14.78 -22.00 13.43
C SER A 159 16.08 -21.26 13.72
N LYS A 160 17.12 -22.07 14.04
CA LYS A 160 18.41 -21.38 14.30
C LYS A 160 18.88 -20.61 13.05
N ILE A 161 18.70 -21.19 11.87
CA ILE A 161 19.13 -20.49 10.63
C ILE A 161 18.28 -19.22 10.44
N ILE A 162 16.99 -19.27 10.75
CA ILE A 162 16.13 -18.06 10.65
C ILE A 162 16.64 -16.98 11.60
N ALA A 163 16.98 -17.41 12.84
CA ALA A 163 17.52 -16.42 13.81
C ALA A 163 18.84 -15.80 13.31
N ASN A 164 19.69 -16.63 12.66
CA ASN A 164 20.96 -16.07 12.11
C ASN A 164 20.68 -15.00 11.05
N ALA A 165 19.71 -15.32 10.16
CA ALA A 165 19.38 -14.30 9.14
C ALA A 165 18.85 -13.03 9.80
N ALA A 166 17.96 -13.17 10.83
CA ALA A 166 17.43 -11.98 11.53
C ALA A 166 18.57 -11.19 12.19
N SER A 167 19.51 -11.91 12.81
CA SER A 167 20.67 -11.23 13.41
C SER A 167 21.49 -10.47 12.35
N ALA A 168 21.71 -11.11 11.22
CA ALA A 168 22.44 -10.40 10.15
C ALA A 168 21.69 -9.13 9.71
N MET A 169 20.38 -9.22 9.57
CA MET A 169 19.60 -8.03 9.17
C MET A 169 19.70 -6.93 10.24
N GLU A 170 19.69 -7.31 11.51
CA GLU A 170 19.87 -6.29 12.57
C GLU A 170 21.22 -5.56 12.42
N LYS A 171 22.27 -6.34 12.13
CA LYS A 171 23.57 -5.67 11.89
C LYS A 171 23.50 -4.72 10.69
N VAL A 172 22.74 -5.16 9.67
CA VAL A 172 22.61 -4.26 8.50
C VAL A 172 21.89 -2.97 8.92
N VAL A 173 20.82 -3.13 9.68
CA VAL A 173 20.04 -1.94 10.07
C VAL A 173 20.92 -0.98 10.87
N THR A 174 21.73 -1.49 11.78
CA THR A 174 22.63 -0.62 12.56
C THR A 174 23.68 0.04 11.66
N HIS A 175 24.28 -0.76 10.78
CA HIS A 175 25.31 -0.18 9.89
C HIS A 175 24.70 0.85 8.93
N ALA A 176 23.53 0.57 8.44
CA ALA A 176 22.89 1.49 7.46
C ALA A 176 22.59 2.84 8.14
N GLY A 177 22.21 2.81 9.42
CA GLY A 177 22.05 4.08 10.15
C GLY A 177 23.31 4.95 10.10
N SER A 178 24.44 4.28 10.32
CA SER A 178 25.71 5.04 10.22
C SER A 178 25.94 5.58 8.81
N MET A 179 25.59 4.79 7.80
CA MET A 179 25.75 5.28 6.42
C MET A 179 24.89 6.54 6.18
N LEU A 180 23.67 6.46 6.71
CA LEU A 180 22.80 7.64 6.53
C LEU A 180 23.39 8.87 7.22
N LYS A 181 23.93 8.72 8.44
CA LYS A 181 24.46 9.86 9.22
C LYS A 181 25.73 10.42 8.58
N ASN A 182 26.45 9.59 7.91
CA ASN A 182 27.77 10.07 7.44
C ASN A 182 27.73 10.31 5.93
N ASN A 183 26.51 10.33 5.36
CA ASN A 183 26.32 10.64 3.92
C ASN A 183 27.08 9.66 3.02
N ILE A 184 27.06 8.43 3.49
CA ILE A 184 27.71 7.38 2.68
C ILE A 184 26.66 6.86 1.68
N GLN A 185 27.14 6.62 0.41
CA GLN A 185 26.24 6.16 -0.67
C GLN A 185 25.52 4.85 -0.27
N ASP A 186 24.20 4.82 -0.62
CA ASP A 186 23.37 3.65 -0.31
C ASP A 186 23.82 2.42 -1.12
N LYS A 187 23.48 1.23 -0.59
CA LYS A 187 23.62 -0.05 -1.33
C LYS A 187 22.35 -0.89 -1.15
N THR A 188 22.35 -1.98 -1.99
CA THR A 188 21.20 -2.88 -1.77
C THR A 188 21.31 -3.59 -0.42
N VAL A 189 20.22 -4.06 0.06
CA VAL A 189 20.25 -4.87 1.32
C VAL A 189 21.12 -6.11 1.10
N ARG A 190 21.09 -6.75 -0.15
CA ARG A 190 21.94 -7.95 -0.39
C ARG A 190 23.42 -7.59 -0.20
N ALA A 191 23.86 -6.45 -0.77
CA ALA A 191 25.29 -6.08 -0.61
C ALA A 191 25.61 -5.83 0.87
N ALA A 192 24.70 -5.24 1.57
CA ALA A 192 24.95 -4.99 3.01
C ALA A 192 24.96 -6.31 3.80
N LEU A 193 24.12 -7.22 3.48
CA LEU A 193 24.14 -8.52 4.17
C LEU A 193 25.44 -9.28 3.89
N ARG A 194 25.96 -9.25 2.66
CA ARG A 194 27.26 -9.90 2.38
C ARG A 194 28.36 -9.26 3.22
N PHE A 195 28.19 -7.92 3.28
CA PHE A 195 29.22 -7.21 4.06
C PHE A 195 29.19 -7.68 5.53
N MET A 196 28.04 -8.14 6.00
CA MET A 196 27.92 -8.57 7.42
C MET A 196 28.08 -10.09 7.53
N GLY A 197 28.39 -10.70 6.38
CA GLY A 197 28.81 -12.11 6.47
C GLY A 197 27.62 -13.05 6.22
N TRP A 198 26.47 -12.52 5.77
CA TRP A 198 25.35 -13.41 5.44
C TRP A 198 25.09 -13.41 3.92
N ASN A 199 25.21 -14.56 3.26
CA ASN A 199 25.04 -14.72 1.81
C ASN A 199 24.66 -16.17 1.49
N PRO A 200 23.39 -16.43 1.73
CA PRO A 200 22.98 -17.83 1.57
C PRO A 200 23.16 -18.33 0.14
N ALA A 201 23.73 -19.60 0.06
CA ALA A 201 23.87 -20.23 -1.28
C ALA A 201 22.49 -20.55 -1.87
N ALA A 202 22.43 -20.48 -3.19
CA ALA A 202 21.14 -20.72 -3.88
C ALA A 202 20.60 -22.12 -3.59
N ASN A 203 21.48 -23.10 -3.31
CA ASN A 203 20.98 -24.48 -3.12
C ASN A 203 20.74 -24.78 -1.63
N ASN A 204 20.92 -23.81 -0.79
CA ASN A 204 20.57 -23.99 0.63
C ASN A 204 19.15 -23.47 0.90
N ALA A 205 18.18 -24.37 0.86
CA ALA A 205 16.76 -23.95 0.88
C ALA A 205 16.39 -23.31 2.24
N HIS A 206 16.98 -23.90 3.34
CA HIS A 206 16.64 -23.32 4.67
C HIS A 206 17.17 -21.89 4.80
N ALA A 207 18.40 -21.68 4.39
CA ALA A 207 18.97 -20.31 4.47
C ALA A 207 18.25 -19.36 3.50
N GLN A 208 17.85 -19.89 2.29
CA GLN A 208 17.12 -19.02 1.35
C GLN A 208 15.76 -18.61 1.95
N PHE A 209 15.09 -19.64 2.62
CA PHE A 209 13.82 -19.24 3.27
C PHE A 209 14.09 -18.18 4.34
N ALA A 210 15.13 -18.50 5.23
CA ALA A 210 15.43 -17.53 6.31
C ALA A 210 15.69 -16.13 5.73
N ASP A 211 16.42 -16.09 4.66
CA ASP A 211 16.69 -14.79 3.98
C ASP A 211 15.38 -14.17 3.45
N TRP A 212 14.51 -15.01 2.82
CA TRP A 212 13.19 -14.53 2.30
C TRP A 212 12.35 -13.97 3.44
N PHE A 213 12.26 -14.74 4.60
CA PHE A 213 11.40 -14.32 5.72
C PHE A 213 11.90 -13.00 6.34
N SER A 214 13.22 -12.73 6.37
CA SER A 214 13.76 -11.52 7.02
C SER A 214 13.70 -10.32 6.07
N SER A 215 13.46 -10.60 4.79
CA SER A 215 13.50 -9.44 3.87
C SER A 215 12.21 -9.41 3.04
N ASP A 216 11.93 -10.35 2.17
CA ASP A 216 10.81 -10.32 1.19
C ASP A 216 9.46 -10.27 1.89
N PHE A 217 9.42 -11.15 2.95
CA PHE A 217 8.13 -11.22 3.64
C PHE A 217 7.67 -9.83 4.11
N GLU A 218 8.67 -8.98 4.54
CA GLU A 218 8.28 -7.65 5.09
C GLU A 218 8.15 -6.61 3.97
N SER A 219 9.02 -6.71 2.94
CA SER A 219 9.08 -5.56 2.00
C SER A 219 8.46 -5.94 0.65
N SER A 220 8.20 -7.24 0.47
CA SER A 220 7.69 -7.78 -0.81
C SER A 220 8.75 -7.76 -1.91
N PHE A 221 9.97 -7.41 -1.57
CA PHE A 221 11.07 -7.39 -2.54
C PHE A 221 12.25 -8.21 -2.00
N THR A 222 13.05 -8.70 -3.03
CA THR A 222 14.27 -9.41 -2.60
C THR A 222 15.32 -8.41 -2.07
N PRO A 223 16.33 -8.88 -1.41
CA PRO A 223 17.37 -8.00 -0.88
C PRO A 223 18.11 -7.25 -1.99
N GLU A 224 18.02 -7.74 -3.19
CA GLU A 224 18.74 -7.07 -4.30
C GLU A 224 17.96 -5.84 -4.78
N GLU A 225 16.78 -5.78 -4.33
CA GLU A 225 15.94 -4.70 -4.90
C GLU A 225 15.71 -3.60 -3.86
N ASN A 226 16.21 -3.83 -2.66
CA ASN A 226 15.88 -2.87 -1.60
C ASN A 226 17.10 -2.03 -1.21
N SER A 227 16.67 -0.86 -0.82
CA SER A 227 17.72 0.01 -0.23
C SER A 227 18.03 -0.44 1.20
N ALA A 228 19.37 -0.46 1.48
CA ALA A 228 19.73 -0.83 2.88
C ALA A 228 19.44 0.35 3.82
N VAL A 229 19.76 1.55 3.35
CA VAL A 229 19.58 2.72 4.25
C VAL A 229 18.09 2.92 4.52
N PHE A 230 17.30 2.81 3.50
CA PHE A 230 15.91 3.25 3.74
C PHE A 230 15.07 2.06 4.22
N SER A 231 15.61 0.85 4.04
CA SER A 231 14.99 -0.26 4.81
C SER A 231 15.22 -0.07 6.32
N SER A 232 16.42 0.39 6.66
CA SER A 232 16.70 0.67 8.09
C SER A 232 15.86 1.83 8.62
N VAL A 233 15.69 2.83 7.78
CA VAL A 233 14.90 4.00 8.23
C VAL A 233 13.47 3.55 8.54
N ALA A 234 12.82 2.87 7.57
CA ALA A 234 11.43 2.44 7.81
C ALA A 234 11.34 1.52 9.04
N ASP A 235 12.35 0.63 9.17
CA ASP A 235 12.34 -0.28 10.33
C ASP A 235 12.47 0.50 11.66
N ASN A 236 13.40 1.40 11.73
CA ASN A 236 13.64 2.11 13.00
C ASN A 236 12.48 3.05 13.33
N ALA A 237 11.97 3.65 12.26
CA ALA A 237 10.88 4.60 12.53
C ALA A 237 9.67 3.87 13.13
N THR A 238 9.44 2.65 12.75
CA THR A 238 8.22 1.97 13.22
C THR A 238 8.53 1.14 14.48
N PHE A 239 9.66 0.46 14.51
CA PHE A 239 9.80 -0.53 15.60
C PHE A 239 10.71 0.02 16.70
N LYS A 240 11.66 0.90 16.40
CA LYS A 240 12.47 1.46 17.50
C LYS A 240 11.79 2.70 18.10
N HIS A 241 11.06 3.40 17.19
CA HIS A 241 10.39 4.61 17.71
C HIS A 241 9.14 4.21 18.52
N PHE A 242 8.32 3.22 17.96
CA PHE A 242 7.10 2.85 18.71
C PHE A 242 7.35 1.59 19.54
N SER A 243 7.66 0.48 18.98
CA SER A 243 8.04 -0.77 19.67
C SER A 243 7.97 -1.92 18.68
N ASP A 244 8.48 -3.13 19.16
CA ASP A 244 8.52 -4.32 18.26
C ASP A 244 7.21 -5.11 18.38
N ASP A 245 6.28 -4.59 19.20
CA ASP A 245 5.02 -5.33 19.37
C ASP A 245 4.04 -5.02 18.23
N ASN A 246 3.39 -6.13 17.78
CA ASN A 246 2.41 -6.00 16.67
C ASN A 246 1.12 -6.75 17.02
N LEU A 247 0.06 -6.25 16.36
CA LEU A 247 -1.22 -6.96 16.51
C LEU A 247 -1.75 -7.37 15.13
N PHE A 248 -2.19 -8.64 15.08
CA PHE A 248 -2.82 -9.17 13.85
C PHE A 248 -4.35 -9.02 13.98
N VAL A 249 -4.90 -8.21 13.06
CA VAL A 249 -6.33 -7.87 13.22
C VAL A 249 -7.17 -8.95 12.52
N TYR A 250 -8.14 -9.53 13.32
CA TYR A 250 -9.10 -10.50 12.73
C TYR A 250 -10.53 -10.07 13.02
N ASP A 251 -10.72 -8.91 13.22
CA ASP A 251 -12.06 -8.36 13.54
C ASP A 251 -13.07 -8.66 12.43
N GLN A 252 -14.28 -9.24 12.89
CA GLN A 252 -15.26 -9.72 11.87
C GLN A 252 -16.07 -8.54 11.32
N ARG A 253 -15.86 -7.26 11.88
CA ARG A 253 -16.42 -6.05 11.22
C ARG A 253 -15.49 -5.54 10.13
N GLY A 254 -14.10 -6.03 10.15
CA GLY A 254 -13.09 -5.57 9.16
C GLY A 254 -12.12 -4.57 9.81
N TYR A 255 -10.84 -4.59 9.31
CA TYR A 255 -9.80 -3.68 9.83
C TYR A 255 -10.15 -2.22 9.48
N SER A 256 -10.93 -2.04 8.42
CA SER A 256 -11.27 -0.67 7.97
C SER A 256 -12.32 -0.03 8.86
N THR A 257 -12.82 -0.78 9.82
CA THR A 257 -13.82 -0.22 10.75
C THR A 257 -13.33 1.10 11.36
N PHE A 258 -12.08 1.15 11.67
CA PHE A 258 -11.70 2.39 12.37
C PHE A 258 -11.72 3.59 11.42
N ILE A 259 -11.26 3.37 10.22
CA ILE A 259 -11.21 4.58 9.37
C ILE A 259 -12.64 4.97 8.93
N ARG A 260 -13.55 4.02 8.80
CA ARG A 260 -14.95 4.39 8.50
C ARG A 260 -15.58 5.10 9.70
N GLY A 261 -15.19 4.59 10.89
CA GLY A 261 -15.63 5.31 12.10
C GLY A 261 -15.13 6.76 12.14
N GLU A 262 -13.88 6.90 11.73
CA GLU A 262 -13.36 8.29 11.72
C GLU A 262 -14.07 9.14 10.67
N ALA A 263 -14.32 8.58 9.55
CA ALA A 263 -15.03 9.35 8.51
C ALA A 263 -16.42 9.76 9.00
N ALA A 264 -17.08 8.97 9.85
CA ALA A 264 -18.46 9.24 10.29
C ALA A 264 -18.49 10.40 11.29
N THR A 265 -17.32 10.79 11.77
CA THR A 265 -17.32 11.94 12.72
C THR A 265 -17.53 13.26 11.97
N PHE A 266 -17.34 13.23 10.63
CA PHE A 266 -17.53 14.53 9.95
C PHE A 266 -18.33 14.33 8.68
N LEU A 267 -18.66 13.10 8.32
CA LEU A 267 -19.55 12.84 7.16
C LEU A 267 -20.84 12.19 7.67
N GLN A 268 -21.96 12.63 7.13
CA GLN A 268 -23.22 11.94 7.45
C GLN A 268 -23.49 10.81 6.44
N PRO A 269 -24.34 9.91 6.91
CA PRO A 269 -24.71 8.88 5.91
C PRO A 269 -25.23 9.52 4.62
N ASN A 270 -24.68 9.09 3.44
CA ASN A 270 -25.03 9.59 2.09
C ASN A 270 -24.65 11.07 1.92
N ASP A 271 -23.62 11.40 2.64
CA ASP A 271 -23.14 12.79 2.55
C ASP A 271 -22.78 13.14 1.09
N PRO A 272 -23.22 14.21 0.60
CA PRO A 272 -22.99 14.58 -0.80
C PRO A 272 -21.52 14.90 -1.09
N ARG A 273 -20.78 15.08 -0.01
CA ARG A 273 -19.33 15.36 -0.23
C ARG A 273 -18.56 14.08 -0.53
N LEU A 274 -19.07 12.92 -0.30
CA LEU A 274 -18.39 11.65 -0.58
C LEU A 274 -19.02 10.98 -1.82
N LEU A 275 -18.23 11.03 -2.86
CA LEU A 275 -18.71 10.40 -4.12
C LEU A 275 -18.07 9.03 -4.30
N LEU A 276 -18.84 8.04 -4.09
CA LEU A 276 -18.33 6.66 -4.27
C LEU A 276 -18.62 6.18 -5.70
N ASN A 277 -17.91 5.16 -6.12
CA ASN A 277 -18.07 4.62 -7.49
C ASN A 277 -17.86 5.69 -8.55
N THR A 278 -17.10 6.57 -8.12
CA THR A 278 -16.79 7.64 -9.08
C THR A 278 -15.32 7.56 -9.49
N VAL A 279 -15.21 7.53 -10.84
CA VAL A 279 -13.84 7.34 -11.37
C VAL A 279 -13.33 8.67 -11.92
N VAL A 280 -12.07 8.97 -11.40
CA VAL A 280 -11.43 10.19 -11.94
C VAL A 280 -10.74 9.85 -13.27
N GLN A 281 -11.01 10.63 -14.39
CA GLN A 281 -10.39 10.34 -15.71
C GLN A 281 -9.35 11.39 -16.07
N VAL A 282 -9.78 12.64 -15.75
CA VAL A 282 -8.86 13.72 -16.16
C VAL A 282 -8.75 14.71 -14.98
N VAL A 283 -7.48 15.06 -14.75
CA VAL A 283 -7.26 16.16 -13.79
C VAL A 283 -6.55 17.32 -14.50
N ASN A 284 -7.36 18.41 -14.64
CA ASN A 284 -6.77 19.64 -15.18
C ASN A 284 -6.43 20.62 -14.05
N TYR A 285 -5.12 20.79 -13.95
CA TYR A 285 -4.74 21.69 -12.85
C TYR A 285 -3.97 22.90 -13.39
N THR A 286 -4.54 24.14 -13.17
CA THR A 286 -3.93 25.41 -13.61
C THR A 286 -3.61 26.30 -12.41
N ASP A 287 -3.13 27.47 -12.79
CA ASP A 287 -2.79 28.40 -11.68
C ASP A 287 -4.06 28.93 -11.00
N ASN A 288 -5.19 28.71 -11.64
CA ASN A 288 -6.42 29.31 -11.07
C ASN A 288 -7.33 28.24 -10.45
N GLY A 289 -6.96 26.98 -10.60
CA GLY A 289 -7.80 25.95 -9.96
C GLY A 289 -7.60 24.58 -10.62
N VAL A 290 -8.46 23.66 -10.08
CA VAL A 290 -8.35 22.27 -10.57
C VAL A 290 -9.75 21.82 -11.04
N THR A 291 -9.75 21.23 -12.24
CA THR A 291 -10.98 20.60 -12.71
C THR A 291 -10.78 19.08 -12.88
N VAL A 292 -11.75 18.35 -12.22
CA VAL A 292 -11.68 16.89 -12.28
C VAL A 292 -12.86 16.37 -13.11
N VAL A 293 -12.49 15.55 -14.09
CA VAL A 293 -13.55 14.97 -14.94
C VAL A 293 -13.68 13.48 -14.57
N THR A 294 -15.00 13.09 -14.37
CA THR A 294 -15.22 11.70 -13.91
C THR A 294 -15.78 10.86 -15.06
N ASN A 295 -15.87 9.56 -14.86
CA ASN A 295 -16.22 8.60 -15.94
C ASN A 295 -17.66 8.80 -16.41
N ASP A 296 -18.41 9.47 -15.65
CA ASP A 296 -19.82 9.58 -16.11
C ASP A 296 -20.05 10.93 -16.81
N GLY A 297 -18.91 11.56 -17.21
CA GLY A 297 -19.06 12.82 -17.96
C GLY A 297 -19.25 14.01 -17.02
N GLY A 298 -19.36 13.77 -15.63
CA GLY A 298 -19.44 14.87 -14.63
C GLY A 298 -18.08 15.54 -14.41
N CYS A 299 -18.20 16.71 -13.70
CA CYS A 299 -16.92 17.38 -13.38
C CYS A 299 -17.03 18.07 -12.03
N ILE A 300 -15.77 18.14 -11.40
CA ILE A 300 -15.63 18.89 -10.13
C ILE A 300 -14.61 20.01 -10.33
N GLN A 301 -15.08 21.29 -9.94
CA GLN A 301 -14.12 22.41 -9.96
C GLN A 301 -13.74 22.79 -8.52
N ALA A 302 -12.41 22.92 -8.38
CA ALA A 302 -11.93 23.19 -7.01
C ALA A 302 -10.72 24.12 -7.06
N ASP A 303 -10.53 24.83 -5.92
CA ASP A 303 -9.30 25.66 -5.86
C ASP A 303 -8.04 24.78 -5.77
N TYR A 304 -8.16 23.74 -4.95
CA TYR A 304 -7.03 22.81 -4.82
C TYR A 304 -7.54 21.37 -4.92
N ALA A 305 -6.57 20.43 -5.30
CA ALA A 305 -6.92 19.00 -5.25
C ALA A 305 -5.79 18.23 -4.58
N VAL A 306 -6.24 17.16 -3.91
CA VAL A 306 -5.21 16.26 -3.36
C VAL A 306 -5.37 14.89 -4.00
N ALA A 307 -4.21 14.45 -4.60
CA ALA A 307 -4.22 13.07 -5.15
C ALA A 307 -3.67 12.09 -4.11
N THR A 308 -4.57 11.16 -3.77
CA THR A 308 -4.11 10.11 -2.84
C THR A 308 -4.08 8.75 -3.53
N PHE A 309 -3.77 8.80 -4.82
CA PHE A 309 -3.65 7.56 -5.60
C PHE A 309 -2.45 6.74 -5.13
N SER A 310 -2.61 5.36 -5.27
CA SER A 310 -1.40 4.57 -5.02
C SER A 310 -0.28 4.90 -6.02
N LEU A 311 0.94 4.66 -5.55
CA LEU A 311 2.08 4.84 -6.49
C LEU A 311 1.85 4.05 -7.79
N GLY A 312 1.27 2.82 -7.68
CA GLY A 312 1.00 2.00 -8.89
C GLY A 312 0.09 2.73 -9.87
N VAL A 313 -0.87 3.43 -9.36
CA VAL A 313 -1.80 4.15 -10.27
C VAL A 313 -1.06 5.31 -10.95
N LEU A 314 -0.25 6.00 -10.18
CA LEU A 314 0.49 7.13 -10.79
C LEU A 314 1.49 6.64 -11.84
N GLN A 315 1.84 5.34 -11.74
CA GLN A 315 2.86 4.82 -12.70
C GLN A 315 2.17 4.24 -13.93
N ARG A 316 0.84 4.34 -13.89
CA ARG A 316 0.12 3.86 -15.08
C ARG A 316 -0.61 5.02 -15.75
N ASP A 317 -0.97 4.83 -17.00
CA ASP A 317 -1.64 5.91 -17.74
C ASP A 317 -3.17 5.77 -17.62
N VAL A 318 -3.63 5.61 -16.35
CA VAL A 318 -5.09 5.34 -16.23
C VAL A 318 -5.79 6.63 -15.79
N VAL A 319 -5.03 7.73 -15.35
CA VAL A 319 -5.55 9.09 -15.13
C VAL A 319 -4.71 10.09 -15.94
N GLN A 320 -5.46 10.93 -16.64
CA GLN A 320 -4.71 11.91 -17.45
C GLN A 320 -4.59 13.25 -16.67
N PHE A 321 -3.33 13.70 -16.64
CA PHE A 321 -3.11 15.00 -15.97
C PHE A 321 -2.74 16.05 -17.01
N TYR A 322 -3.45 17.25 -16.82
CA TYR A 322 -3.15 18.38 -17.72
C TYR A 322 -2.97 19.65 -16.87
N PRO A 323 -1.81 20.23 -17.25
CA PRO A 323 -0.70 19.80 -18.11
C PRO A 323 -0.01 18.53 -17.55
N PRO A 324 0.82 17.79 -18.53
CA PRO A 324 1.54 16.63 -18.00
C PRO A 324 2.52 17.04 -16.88
N PHE A 325 2.78 15.95 -16.01
CA PHE A 325 3.72 16.26 -14.90
C PHE A 325 5.06 16.73 -15.44
N PRO A 326 5.66 17.72 -14.70
CA PRO A 326 7.03 18.06 -15.08
C PRO A 326 7.99 16.87 -14.93
N SER A 327 9.19 16.99 -15.62
CA SER A 327 10.12 15.84 -15.72
C SER A 327 10.56 15.38 -14.32
N TRP A 328 10.75 16.32 -13.39
CA TRP A 328 11.25 15.89 -12.06
C TRP A 328 10.20 15.04 -11.34
N LYS A 329 8.88 15.35 -11.50
CA LYS A 329 7.83 14.54 -10.85
C LYS A 329 7.67 13.18 -11.53
N LYS A 330 7.75 13.21 -12.88
CA LYS A 330 7.67 11.91 -13.60
C LYS A 330 8.84 11.00 -13.24
N SER A 331 9.99 11.66 -13.17
CA SER A 331 11.19 10.84 -12.81
C SER A 331 11.02 10.25 -11.40
N ALA A 332 10.50 11.02 -10.45
CA ALA A 332 10.33 10.49 -9.08
C ALA A 332 9.28 9.37 -9.05
N ILE A 333 8.14 9.53 -9.72
CA ILE A 333 7.09 8.49 -9.74
C ILE A 333 7.62 7.20 -10.37
N SER A 334 8.52 7.32 -11.32
CA SER A 334 9.01 6.11 -12.03
C SER A 334 10.12 5.43 -11.22
N SER A 335 10.73 6.13 -10.31
CA SER A 335 11.97 5.61 -9.69
C SER A 335 11.63 4.75 -8.46
N PHE A 336 10.40 4.88 -7.88
CA PHE A 336 10.08 4.07 -6.68
C PHE A 336 9.26 2.85 -7.11
N GLU A 337 9.26 1.85 -6.12
CA GLU A 337 8.65 0.56 -6.53
C GLU A 337 7.40 0.30 -5.67
N ILE A 338 6.46 -0.34 -6.34
CA ILE A 338 5.29 -0.83 -5.58
C ILE A 338 5.26 -2.36 -5.64
N GLY A 339 5.22 -2.95 -4.38
CA GLY A 339 5.30 -4.42 -4.30
C GLY A 339 3.91 -5.05 -4.43
N THR A 340 3.97 -6.39 -4.70
CA THR A 340 2.73 -7.19 -4.67
C THR A 340 2.84 -8.27 -3.58
N TYR A 341 1.92 -8.12 -2.64
CA TYR A 341 1.81 -9.02 -1.47
C TYR A 341 0.44 -9.69 -1.48
N THR A 342 0.48 -11.05 -1.69
CA THR A 342 -0.81 -11.71 -1.90
C THR A 342 -1.04 -12.74 -0.78
N LYS A 343 -2.24 -12.53 -0.19
CA LYS A 343 -2.68 -13.54 0.79
C LYS A 343 -3.74 -14.46 0.16
N ILE A 344 -3.41 -15.75 0.32
CA ILE A 344 -4.32 -16.73 -0.29
C ILE A 344 -5.10 -17.42 0.84
N PHE A 345 -6.42 -17.33 0.71
CA PHE A 345 -7.23 -17.88 1.80
C PHE A 345 -7.79 -19.25 1.38
N LEU A 346 -7.62 -20.20 2.29
CA LEU A 346 -8.15 -21.57 2.09
C LEU A 346 -8.96 -21.98 3.33
N GLN A 347 -10.21 -22.53 2.99
CA GLN A 347 -10.97 -23.06 4.13
C GLN A 347 -11.11 -24.58 4.01
N PHE A 348 -10.88 -25.21 5.21
CA PHE A 348 -11.00 -26.68 5.27
C PHE A 348 -12.09 -27.04 6.29
N ASP A 349 -12.49 -28.31 6.20
CA ASP A 349 -13.55 -28.75 7.14
C ASP A 349 -12.98 -28.91 8.55
N LYS A 350 -11.72 -29.34 8.53
CA LYS A 350 -11.08 -29.51 9.85
C LYS A 350 -9.62 -29.09 9.78
N ALA A 351 -9.27 -28.44 10.90
CA ALA A 351 -7.84 -28.05 10.96
C ALA A 351 -6.94 -29.29 11.13
N PHE A 352 -5.88 -29.47 10.28
CA PHE A 352 -4.97 -30.63 10.35
C PHE A 352 -3.57 -30.18 10.76
N TRP A 353 -3.40 -28.92 11.02
CA TRP A 353 -2.09 -28.34 11.32
C TRP A 353 -1.98 -28.08 12.82
N PRO A 354 -0.71 -27.88 13.35
CA PRO A 354 -0.50 -27.60 14.78
C PRO A 354 -0.94 -26.18 15.15
N ASN A 355 -1.03 -25.99 16.50
CA ASN A 355 -1.45 -24.64 16.98
C ASN A 355 -0.26 -23.67 16.98
N SER A 356 0.28 -23.44 15.77
CA SER A 356 1.37 -22.45 15.59
C SER A 356 0.86 -21.28 14.74
N GLN A 357 1.39 -20.03 15.13
CA GLN A 357 0.92 -18.85 14.35
C GLN A 357 1.54 -18.84 12.95
N TYR A 358 2.76 -19.48 12.85
CA TYR A 358 3.42 -19.47 11.53
C TYR A 358 3.86 -20.90 11.17
N LEU A 359 3.36 -21.29 10.03
CA LEU A 359 3.87 -22.54 9.42
C LEU A 359 4.76 -22.21 8.22
N MET A 360 6.05 -22.59 8.37
CA MET A 360 7.04 -22.09 7.40
C MET A 360 7.60 -23.27 6.58
N TYR A 361 7.59 -22.93 5.29
CA TYR A 361 8.02 -24.02 4.39
C TYR A 361 9.20 -23.55 3.53
N ALA A 362 10.30 -24.35 3.59
CA ALA A 362 11.48 -24.06 2.75
C ALA A 362 11.47 -24.95 1.51
N ASP A 363 11.25 -24.23 0.38
CA ASP A 363 11.24 -25.01 -0.87
C ASP A 363 12.68 -25.18 -1.40
N PRO A 364 13.07 -26.38 -1.76
CA PRO A 364 14.48 -26.64 -2.17
C PRO A 364 14.75 -26.16 -3.59
N ARG A 365 13.67 -25.76 -4.28
CA ARG A 365 13.91 -25.49 -5.72
C ARG A 365 13.74 -24.00 -6.02
N GLU A 366 12.75 -23.55 -5.30
CA GLU A 366 12.44 -22.17 -5.73
C GLU A 366 12.14 -21.32 -4.50
N ARG A 367 12.91 -20.28 -4.27
CA ARG A 367 12.69 -19.31 -3.17
C ARG A 367 11.33 -18.62 -3.32
N GLY A 368 10.57 -18.55 -2.23
CA GLY A 368 9.30 -17.77 -2.25
C GLY A 368 8.13 -18.62 -2.74
N TYR A 369 8.38 -19.91 -3.01
CA TYR A 369 7.29 -20.76 -3.51
C TYR A 369 6.47 -21.28 -2.33
N TYR A 370 5.25 -20.49 -2.02
CA TYR A 370 4.31 -20.77 -0.90
C TYR A 370 5.07 -21.03 0.39
N PRO A 371 5.86 -20.07 0.81
CA PRO A 371 6.86 -20.26 1.89
C PRO A 371 6.22 -20.14 3.28
N LEU A 372 4.94 -19.52 3.28
CA LEU A 372 4.47 -19.23 4.64
C LEU A 372 2.95 -19.40 4.69
N PHE A 373 2.53 -20.08 5.75
CA PHE A 373 1.08 -20.25 6.00
C PHE A 373 0.77 -19.80 7.43
N GLN A 374 -0.38 -19.10 7.52
CA GLN A 374 -0.83 -18.62 8.84
C GLN A 374 -2.26 -19.11 9.09
N PRO A 375 -2.36 -19.96 10.13
CA PRO A 375 -3.74 -20.41 10.44
C PRO A 375 -4.56 -19.32 11.13
N LEU A 376 -5.80 -19.15 10.68
CA LEU A 376 -6.70 -18.26 11.47
C LEU A 376 -7.55 -19.07 12.43
N ASP A 377 -7.47 -20.40 12.21
CA ASP A 377 -8.15 -21.29 13.18
C ASP A 377 -7.24 -21.55 14.38
N LEU A 378 -7.07 -20.53 15.26
CA LEU A 378 -6.22 -20.59 16.46
C LEU A 378 -6.99 -20.03 17.65
N PRO A 379 -6.53 -20.55 18.83
CA PRO A 379 -7.11 -19.86 19.99
C PRO A 379 -6.79 -18.36 19.98
N GLY A 380 -7.91 -17.54 20.25
CA GLY A 380 -7.60 -16.09 20.36
C GLY A 380 -7.72 -15.39 19.00
N ALA A 381 -8.09 -16.15 17.92
CA ALA A 381 -8.42 -15.56 16.60
C ALA A 381 -9.77 -16.10 16.14
N LEU A 382 -9.79 -16.84 14.97
CA LEU A 382 -11.10 -17.34 14.47
C LEU A 382 -11.20 -18.85 14.68
N ARG A 383 -11.23 -19.24 16.04
CA ARG A 383 -11.21 -20.69 16.39
C ARG A 383 -12.40 -21.40 15.71
N GLY A 384 -12.01 -22.57 15.06
CA GLY A 384 -13.06 -23.41 14.42
C GLY A 384 -13.30 -23.02 12.96
N SER A 385 -12.54 -22.04 12.46
CA SER A 385 -12.85 -21.53 11.11
C SER A 385 -12.30 -22.46 10.02
N GLY A 386 -11.29 -23.26 10.34
CA GLY A 386 -10.61 -24.08 9.31
C GLY A 386 -9.94 -23.22 8.23
N ILE A 387 -9.61 -21.97 8.59
CA ILE A 387 -9.06 -21.09 7.54
C ILE A 387 -7.54 -21.03 7.71
N LEU A 388 -6.88 -21.22 6.55
CA LEU A 388 -5.42 -21.13 6.45
C LEU A 388 -5.05 -20.07 5.41
N VAL A 389 -4.05 -19.25 5.82
CA VAL A 389 -3.67 -18.17 4.86
C VAL A 389 -2.24 -18.43 4.38
N GLY A 390 -2.16 -18.61 3.05
CA GLY A 390 -0.82 -18.63 2.42
C GLY A 390 -0.39 -17.24 1.96
N THR A 391 0.96 -17.01 2.12
CA THR A 391 1.44 -15.69 1.66
C THR A 391 2.58 -15.90 0.65
N VAL A 392 2.34 -15.18 -0.51
CA VAL A 392 3.44 -15.08 -1.50
C VAL A 392 3.64 -13.60 -1.86
N VAL A 393 4.93 -13.29 -2.21
CA VAL A 393 5.18 -11.86 -2.50
C VAL A 393 6.01 -11.78 -3.79
N GLY A 394 6.16 -10.54 -4.32
CA GLY A 394 7.04 -10.29 -5.49
C GLY A 394 6.66 -11.14 -6.70
N LYS A 395 7.68 -11.82 -7.20
CA LYS A 395 7.46 -12.55 -8.46
C LYS A 395 6.45 -13.70 -8.26
N GLN A 396 6.52 -14.38 -7.10
CA GLN A 396 5.55 -15.48 -6.90
C GLN A 396 4.12 -14.93 -6.75
N ALA A 397 4.00 -13.77 -6.13
CA ALA A 397 2.63 -13.18 -6.03
C ALA A 397 2.10 -12.82 -7.41
N ARG A 398 2.88 -12.24 -8.31
CA ARG A 398 2.39 -11.88 -9.66
C ARG A 398 2.01 -13.15 -10.45
N ARG A 399 2.84 -14.13 -10.24
CA ARG A 399 2.52 -15.39 -10.94
C ARG A 399 1.18 -15.97 -10.45
N VAL A 400 1.07 -15.95 -9.11
CA VAL A 400 -0.15 -16.57 -8.55
C VAL A 400 -1.37 -15.73 -8.95
N GLU A 401 -1.26 -14.40 -8.94
CA GLU A 401 -2.43 -13.56 -9.27
C GLU A 401 -2.84 -13.74 -10.74
N ALA A 402 -1.91 -14.37 -11.58
CA ALA A 402 -2.25 -14.59 -13.01
C ALA A 402 -2.88 -15.98 -13.19
N GLN A 403 -3.05 -16.68 -12.13
CA GLN A 403 -3.58 -18.05 -12.24
C GLN A 403 -5.06 -18.04 -11.84
N THR A 404 -5.76 -19.15 -12.31
CA THR A 404 -7.11 -19.39 -11.74
C THR A 404 -7.00 -19.92 -10.30
N ASN A 405 -8.11 -19.81 -9.61
CA ASN A 405 -8.10 -20.37 -8.23
C ASN A 405 -7.79 -21.87 -8.22
N GLN A 406 -8.28 -22.60 -9.21
CA GLN A 406 -8.03 -24.06 -9.25
C GLN A 406 -6.55 -24.37 -9.45
N GLU A 407 -5.90 -23.64 -10.34
CA GLU A 407 -4.44 -23.89 -10.54
C GLU A 407 -3.66 -23.61 -9.25
N THR A 408 -4.01 -22.51 -8.65
CA THR A 408 -3.29 -22.18 -7.40
C THR A 408 -3.59 -23.22 -6.32
N GLN A 409 -4.84 -23.63 -6.25
CA GLN A 409 -5.18 -24.67 -5.25
C GLN A 409 -4.37 -25.95 -5.49
N ASP A 410 -4.31 -26.39 -6.71
CA ASP A 410 -3.54 -27.62 -7.00
C ASP A 410 -2.08 -27.49 -6.55
N GLU A 411 -1.50 -26.33 -6.76
CA GLU A 411 -0.08 -26.16 -6.39
C GLU A 411 0.08 -26.10 -4.86
N ILE A 412 -0.82 -25.35 -4.25
CA ILE A 412 -0.65 -25.18 -2.79
C ILE A 412 -0.89 -26.52 -2.10
N MET A 413 -1.86 -27.33 -2.62
CA MET A 413 -2.12 -28.62 -1.96
C MET A 413 -0.93 -29.57 -2.10
N LYS A 414 -0.18 -29.44 -3.19
CA LYS A 414 1.06 -30.26 -3.26
C LYS A 414 2.02 -29.90 -2.14
N VAL A 415 2.14 -28.60 -1.90
CA VAL A 415 3.06 -28.18 -0.81
C VAL A 415 2.49 -28.63 0.55
N LEU A 416 1.17 -28.42 0.75
CA LEU A 416 0.61 -28.76 2.07
C LEU A 416 0.70 -30.27 2.31
N ARG A 417 0.52 -31.10 1.30
CA ARG A 417 0.64 -32.57 1.50
C ARG A 417 2.09 -32.98 1.76
N MET A 418 3.07 -32.18 1.23
CA MET A 418 4.47 -32.45 1.63
C MET A 418 4.69 -32.09 3.11
N MET A 419 3.93 -31.03 3.56
CA MET A 419 4.14 -30.61 4.96
C MET A 419 3.38 -31.53 5.93
N PHE A 420 2.27 -32.03 5.50
CA PHE A 420 1.43 -32.62 6.57
C PHE A 420 1.06 -34.04 6.19
N GLY A 421 1.51 -34.53 4.95
CA GLY A 421 1.15 -35.90 4.55
C GLY A 421 0.05 -35.91 3.48
N GLU A 422 -0.22 -37.14 2.86
CA GLU A 422 -1.08 -37.25 1.65
C GLU A 422 -2.56 -37.31 2.05
N ASN A 423 -2.86 -37.45 3.33
CA ASN A 423 -4.27 -37.77 3.67
C ASN A 423 -5.00 -36.51 4.13
N ILE A 424 -4.53 -35.30 3.72
CA ILE A 424 -5.28 -34.10 4.13
C ILE A 424 -6.30 -33.76 3.02
N PRO A 425 -7.47 -33.20 3.45
CA PRO A 425 -8.54 -32.94 2.47
C PRO A 425 -8.23 -31.69 1.62
N ASP A 426 -8.88 -31.68 0.49
CA ASP A 426 -8.83 -30.42 -0.28
C ASP A 426 -9.69 -29.34 0.39
N PRO A 427 -9.33 -28.03 0.14
CA PRO A 427 -10.09 -26.95 0.78
C PRO A 427 -11.51 -26.83 0.20
N THR A 428 -12.40 -26.44 1.03
CA THR A 428 -13.79 -26.24 0.57
C THR A 428 -13.97 -24.86 -0.07
N ALA A 429 -12.99 -23.96 0.18
CA ALA A 429 -13.04 -22.64 -0.47
C ALA A 429 -11.62 -22.08 -0.59
N ILE A 430 -11.51 -21.27 -1.70
CA ILE A 430 -10.22 -20.58 -1.92
C ILE A 430 -10.50 -19.21 -2.56
N TRP A 431 -9.72 -18.25 -2.04
CA TRP A 431 -9.87 -16.92 -2.64
C TRP A 431 -8.61 -16.08 -2.32
N TYR A 432 -8.30 -15.18 -3.29
CA TYR A 432 -7.25 -14.20 -2.98
C TYR A 432 -7.37 -13.02 -3.94
N PRO A 433 -6.84 -11.85 -3.43
CA PRO A 433 -6.94 -10.63 -4.27
C PRO A 433 -5.88 -10.61 -5.36
N ARG A 434 -6.28 -9.95 -6.48
CA ARG A 434 -5.26 -9.70 -7.52
C ARG A 434 -4.83 -8.23 -7.48
N TRP A 435 -4.05 -7.87 -6.40
CA TRP A 435 -3.71 -6.46 -6.12
C TRP A 435 -2.98 -5.82 -7.30
N ASN A 436 -2.09 -6.66 -7.93
CA ASN A 436 -1.28 -6.06 -9.03
C ASN A 436 -2.14 -5.76 -10.26
N GLN A 437 -3.36 -6.28 -10.27
CA GLN A 437 -4.22 -6.06 -11.45
C GLN A 437 -5.43 -5.22 -11.08
N GLU A 438 -5.50 -4.84 -9.74
CA GLU A 438 -6.63 -3.97 -9.38
C GLU A 438 -6.42 -2.55 -9.91
N PRO A 439 -7.35 -2.06 -10.71
CA PRO A 439 -7.14 -0.80 -11.43
C PRO A 439 -7.00 0.40 -10.47
N TRP A 440 -7.33 0.19 -9.23
CA TRP A 440 -7.26 1.35 -8.34
C TRP A 440 -6.06 1.22 -7.38
N ALA A 441 -5.30 0.19 -7.58
CA ALA A 441 -4.14 0.09 -6.66
C ALA A 441 -2.86 -0.24 -7.45
N TYR A 442 -2.95 -1.34 -8.33
CA TYR A 442 -1.82 -1.86 -9.13
C TYR A 442 -0.64 -2.19 -8.22
N GLY A 443 -0.98 -2.70 -7.06
CA GLY A 443 0.07 -3.17 -6.12
C GLY A 443 -0.43 -3.07 -4.67
N SER A 444 0.52 -3.39 -3.78
CA SER A 444 0.09 -3.47 -2.36
C SER A 444 0.64 -2.27 -1.59
N TYR A 445 1.99 -2.17 -1.54
CA TYR A 445 2.55 -0.96 -0.87
C TYR A 445 3.90 -0.63 -1.50
N SER A 446 4.37 0.63 -1.24
CA SER A 446 5.57 1.18 -1.94
C SER A 446 6.84 0.72 -1.22
N ASN A 447 7.87 0.81 -2.00
CA ASN A 447 9.21 0.49 -1.49
C ASN A 447 10.25 1.38 -2.18
N TRP A 448 11.46 1.56 -1.27
CA TRP A 448 12.51 2.40 -1.89
C TRP A 448 13.61 1.50 -2.49
N PRO A 449 13.96 1.82 -3.74
CA PRO A 449 15.12 1.12 -4.31
C PRO A 449 16.45 1.74 -3.88
N PRO A 450 17.72 1.05 -3.92
CA PRO A 450 19.02 1.51 -3.40
C PRO A 450 19.56 2.71 -4.17
N SER A 451 18.86 3.11 -5.28
CA SER A 451 19.41 4.26 -6.07
C SER A 451 18.57 5.51 -5.85
N THR A 452 17.85 5.53 -4.75
CA THR A 452 17.02 6.74 -4.55
C THR A 452 17.49 7.47 -3.29
N SER A 453 17.28 8.79 -3.29
CA SER A 453 17.69 9.64 -2.14
C SER A 453 16.45 10.35 -1.55
N LEU A 454 16.66 11.01 -0.46
CA LEU A 454 15.55 11.81 0.11
C LEU A 454 15.09 12.88 -0.89
N GLN A 455 16.04 13.48 -1.57
CA GLN A 455 15.65 14.51 -2.55
C GLN A 455 14.70 13.92 -3.61
N ALA A 456 15.11 12.70 -4.13
CA ALA A 456 14.22 12.08 -5.12
C ALA A 456 12.84 11.81 -4.52
N HIS A 457 12.81 11.37 -3.27
CA HIS A 457 11.49 11.10 -2.64
C HIS A 457 10.71 12.39 -2.45
N GLN A 458 11.41 13.55 -2.08
CA GLN A 458 10.69 14.82 -1.91
C GLN A 458 10.04 15.25 -3.24
N ASN A 459 10.69 14.88 -4.28
CA ASN A 459 10.00 15.20 -5.56
C ASN A 459 8.71 14.40 -5.70
N LEU A 460 8.73 13.08 -5.21
CA LEU A 460 7.47 12.30 -5.24
C LEU A 460 6.41 12.95 -4.34
N ARG A 461 6.77 13.53 -3.28
CA ARG A 461 5.85 14.10 -2.26
C ARG A 461 5.40 15.51 -2.65
N ALA A 462 6.16 16.22 -3.43
CA ALA A 462 5.93 17.66 -3.69
C ALA A 462 4.67 17.85 -4.54
N ASN A 463 3.99 18.96 -4.28
CA ASN A 463 2.86 19.30 -5.17
C ASN A 463 3.34 19.88 -6.51
N VAL A 464 2.36 19.77 -7.50
CA VAL A 464 2.54 20.52 -8.76
C VAL A 464 1.43 21.57 -8.87
N GLY A 465 1.93 22.81 -8.66
CA GLY A 465 0.91 23.88 -8.62
C GLY A 465 -0.11 23.65 -7.50
N ARG A 466 -1.38 23.53 -7.86
CA ARG A 466 -2.47 23.43 -6.86
C ARG A 466 -2.89 21.98 -6.67
N LEU A 467 -2.13 21.03 -7.26
CA LEU A 467 -2.40 19.59 -7.07
C LEU A 467 -1.41 19.01 -6.06
N PHE A 468 -1.96 18.58 -4.92
CA PHE A 468 -1.13 18.01 -3.84
C PHE A 468 -1.22 16.48 -3.86
N PHE A 469 -0.17 15.88 -3.12
CA PHE A 469 -0.15 14.40 -3.11
C PHE A 469 -0.01 13.91 -1.66
N ALA A 470 -0.80 12.93 -1.41
CA ALA A 470 -0.66 12.27 -0.09
C ALA A 470 -0.87 10.75 -0.26
N GLY A 471 -0.36 10.05 0.67
CA GLY A 471 -0.42 8.56 0.65
C GLY A 471 0.83 7.97 1.31
N GLU A 472 0.71 6.72 1.53
CA GLU A 472 1.86 6.10 2.26
C GLU A 472 3.15 6.24 1.46
N ALA A 473 3.08 6.28 0.08
CA ALA A 473 4.34 6.35 -0.71
C ALA A 473 5.01 7.71 -0.55
N THR A 474 4.28 8.65 -0.06
CA THR A 474 4.91 9.99 0.07
C THR A 474 5.47 10.17 1.49
N SER A 475 5.33 9.08 2.27
CA SER A 475 5.99 9.14 3.60
C SER A 475 7.39 8.54 3.55
N GLN A 476 8.37 9.22 3.96
CA GLN A 476 9.77 8.75 3.87
C GLN A 476 10.10 7.79 5.01
N GLU A 477 9.43 8.03 6.19
CA GLU A 477 9.81 7.20 7.35
C GLU A 477 8.89 5.99 7.48
N PHE A 478 7.70 6.19 6.95
CA PHE A 478 6.73 5.10 7.23
C PHE A 478 6.12 4.60 5.93
N TYR A 479 6.86 4.65 4.81
CA TYR A 479 6.28 4.13 3.55
C TYR A 479 5.90 2.66 3.70
N GLY A 480 4.78 2.32 3.12
CA GLY A 480 4.37 0.89 3.12
C GLY A 480 3.45 0.61 4.31
N TYR A 481 3.33 1.63 5.30
CA TYR A 481 2.50 1.37 6.48
C TYR A 481 1.29 2.32 6.47
N LEU A 482 0.26 1.91 7.32
CA LEU A 482 -0.96 2.75 7.43
C LEU A 482 -0.66 4.10 8.08
N HIS A 483 0.20 4.04 9.18
CA HIS A 483 0.42 5.34 9.84
C HIS A 483 1.20 6.30 8.93
N GLY A 484 1.95 5.74 7.90
CA GLY A 484 2.49 6.68 6.88
C GLY A 484 1.40 7.44 6.15
N ALA A 485 0.35 6.69 5.69
CA ALA A 485 -0.77 7.34 4.99
C ALA A 485 -1.49 8.34 5.91
N LEU A 486 -1.65 7.95 7.16
CA LEU A 486 -2.35 8.85 8.11
C LEU A 486 -1.56 10.15 8.32
N PHE A 487 -0.22 10.02 8.59
CA PHE A 487 0.58 11.23 8.84
C PHE A 487 0.62 12.13 7.60
N GLU A 488 0.72 11.49 6.42
CA GLU A 488 0.82 12.34 5.21
C GLU A 488 -0.54 12.99 4.91
N GLY A 489 -1.65 12.24 5.17
CA GLY A 489 -2.96 12.89 5.00
C GLY A 489 -3.12 14.10 5.93
N ARG A 490 -2.70 13.98 7.17
CA ARG A 490 -2.81 15.10 8.11
C ARG A 490 -1.94 16.27 7.68
N ALA A 491 -0.72 15.91 7.31
CA ALA A 491 0.22 16.98 6.91
C ALA A 491 -0.33 17.78 5.73
N VAL A 492 -0.85 17.08 4.70
CA VAL A 492 -1.32 17.83 3.50
C VAL A 492 -2.61 18.58 3.87
N GLY A 493 -3.50 17.92 4.72
CA GLY A 493 -4.70 18.66 5.18
C GLY A 493 -4.33 19.98 5.85
N GLN A 494 -3.28 19.94 6.70
CA GLN A 494 -2.86 21.19 7.37
C GLN A 494 -2.31 22.21 6.38
N MET A 495 -1.62 21.70 5.43
CA MET A 495 -1.07 22.64 4.42
C MET A 495 -2.19 23.29 3.61
N LEU A 496 -3.16 22.48 3.27
CA LEU A 496 -4.25 23.05 2.45
C LEU A 496 -5.06 24.06 3.27
N ALA A 497 -5.27 23.72 4.55
CA ALA A 497 -5.99 24.69 5.38
C ALA A 497 -5.28 26.06 5.39
N THR A 498 -3.95 26.03 5.45
CA THR A 498 -3.19 27.29 5.40
C THR A 498 -3.34 27.97 4.02
N CYS A 499 -3.33 27.14 3.00
CA CYS A 499 -3.42 27.71 1.63
C CYS A 499 -4.79 28.34 1.40
N ILE A 500 -5.78 27.71 1.92
CA ILE A 500 -7.15 28.25 1.70
C ILE A 500 -7.29 29.58 2.42
N ASN A 501 -6.70 29.73 3.52
CA ASN A 501 -6.83 31.00 4.28
C ASN A 501 -5.85 32.06 3.74
N ASP A 502 -4.72 31.57 3.15
CA ASP A 502 -3.70 32.51 2.63
C ASP A 502 -3.05 31.90 1.38
N PRO A 503 -3.66 32.10 0.21
CA PRO A 503 -3.25 31.44 -1.04
C PRO A 503 -1.81 31.81 -1.42
N VAL A 504 -1.23 32.92 -0.97
CA VAL A 504 0.15 33.34 -1.34
C VAL A 504 1.17 32.33 -0.78
N ARG A 505 0.68 31.56 0.26
CA ARG A 505 1.60 30.60 0.91
C ARG A 505 1.61 29.26 0.18
N CYS A 506 0.92 29.16 -0.89
CA CYS A 506 0.88 27.86 -1.57
C CYS A 506 1.25 28.03 -3.05
N THR A 507 2.19 28.97 -3.29
CA THR A 507 2.80 29.08 -4.64
C THR A 507 4.03 28.19 -4.74
N ASP A 508 4.49 27.96 -5.98
CA ASP A 508 5.69 27.13 -6.22
C ASP A 508 6.87 27.60 -5.35
N LYS A 509 6.83 28.90 -5.00
CA LYS A 509 7.95 29.46 -4.20
C LYS A 509 7.83 29.03 -2.72
N TYR A 510 6.69 28.81 -2.22
CA TYR A 510 6.52 28.48 -0.79
C TYR A 510 5.90 27.10 -0.64
N GLY A 511 5.95 26.32 -1.82
CA GLY A 511 5.36 24.96 -1.84
C GLY A 511 6.35 23.92 -1.30
N GLN A 512 5.94 22.72 -1.25
CA GLN A 512 6.79 21.63 -0.74
C GLN A 512 8.13 21.56 -1.50
N PRO A 513 9.20 21.28 -0.68
CA PRO A 513 10.53 21.23 -1.32
C PRO A 513 10.56 20.25 -2.51
N ARG A 514 11.25 20.80 -3.59
CA ARG A 514 11.54 19.89 -4.72
C ARG A 514 12.93 20.21 -5.29
N TYR A 515 13.45 19.16 -5.96
CA TYR A 515 14.86 19.30 -6.36
C TYR A 515 14.99 18.94 -7.85
N PRO A 516 15.22 19.94 -8.68
CA PRO A 516 15.37 19.65 -10.13
C PRO A 516 16.68 18.90 -10.42
N ILE A 517 17.64 19.19 -9.52
CA ILE A 517 18.90 18.42 -9.70
C ILE A 517 19.14 17.59 -8.43
N LEU A 518 19.39 16.23 -8.73
CA LEU A 518 19.61 15.33 -7.56
C LEU A 518 21.11 15.08 -7.38
N THR A 519 21.62 15.13 -6.21
CA THR A 519 23.09 15.05 -5.94
C THR A 519 23.47 13.61 -5.61
N GLY A 520 22.41 12.56 -5.73
CA GLY A 520 22.74 11.11 -5.57
C GLY A 520 22.76 10.72 -4.09
N VAL A 521 23.35 11.56 -3.09
CA VAL A 521 23.22 11.37 -1.63
C VAL A 521 22.64 12.65 -1.03
N THR A 522 21.82 12.42 0.01
CA THR A 522 21.21 13.60 0.68
C THR A 522 21.98 13.89 1.97
N PRO A 523 22.53 15.17 1.99
CA PRO A 523 23.20 15.51 3.26
C PRO A 523 22.26 15.32 4.47
N TYR A 524 22.88 14.90 5.58
CA TYR A 524 22.05 14.48 6.73
C TYR A 524 21.25 15.69 7.26
N ASP A 525 21.72 16.91 7.18
CA ASP A 525 20.99 18.08 7.73
C ASP A 525 19.66 18.31 7.00
N LEU A 526 19.46 17.60 5.85
CA LEU A 526 18.20 17.80 5.13
C LEU A 526 17.16 16.78 5.61
N TYR A 527 17.53 15.88 6.50
CA TYR A 527 16.54 14.98 7.11
C TYR A 527 15.93 15.65 8.35
N ASN A 528 14.97 16.49 8.13
CA ASN A 528 14.33 17.28 9.21
C ASN A 528 12.84 17.44 8.92
N GLU A 529 12.17 18.06 9.82
CA GLU A 529 10.68 18.14 9.73
C GLU A 529 10.25 18.90 8.46
N LYS A 530 11.08 19.85 8.04
CA LYS A 530 10.70 20.60 6.81
C LYS A 530 10.64 19.68 5.60
N ASN A 531 11.40 18.61 5.66
CA ASN A 531 11.40 17.67 4.50
C ASN A 531 10.65 16.39 4.83
N GLY A 532 9.75 16.59 5.87
CA GLY A 532 8.82 15.46 6.12
C GLY A 532 9.47 14.35 6.96
N TRP A 533 10.58 14.65 7.65
CA TRP A 533 11.27 13.68 8.53
C TRP A 533 10.93 14.01 9.98
N PHE A 534 10.03 13.27 10.65
CA PHE A 534 9.44 13.69 11.94
C PHE A 534 10.01 12.88 13.10
N VAL A 535 10.58 11.76 12.77
CA VAL A 535 11.12 10.94 13.87
C VAL A 535 12.57 10.57 13.57
N SER A 536 13.29 10.51 14.74
CA SER A 536 14.69 10.06 14.53
C SER A 536 14.73 8.57 14.14
N THR A 537 15.60 8.29 13.13
CA THR A 537 15.60 6.90 12.63
C THR A 537 17.01 6.32 12.72
N ILE A 538 17.89 7.07 13.52
CA ILE A 538 19.28 6.57 13.66
C ILE A 538 19.34 5.74 14.95
N ALA A 539 19.60 4.43 14.81
CA ALA A 539 19.78 3.55 15.97
C ALA A 539 21.28 3.40 16.27
#